data_AF-A0A7R9I3D5-F1
#
_entry.id   AF-A0A7R9I3D5-F1
#
_cell.length_a   1.000
_cell.length_b   1.000
_cell.length_c   1.000
_cell.angle_alpha   90.00
_cell.angle_beta   90.00
_cell.angle_gamma   90.00
#
_symmetry.space_group_name_H-M   'P 1'
#
loop_
_entity.id
_entity.type
_entity.pdbx_description
1 polymer ?
#
loop_
_entity_poly.entity_id
_entity_poly.type
_entity_poly.pdbx_seq_one_letter_code
_entity_poly.pdbx_strand_id
1 'polypeptide(L)'
;MRHHSTPNTDNQTRSSYNMRLGATIPNFTAETTQGRIKFYDWLGDSWAVLFSHPADFTPVCTTELGRIAVHDHEFKKRGVKVIAHSCDKLRSHTDWVNVSI
;
A
#
# COMPACT_ATOMS: atom_id res chain seq x y z
N MET A 1 -34.08 -32.29 -29.28
CA MET A 1 -32.76 -31.97 -28.71
C MET A 1 -32.94 -30.86 -27.69
N ARG A 2 -32.89 -31.19 -26.39
CA ARG A 2 -33.05 -30.20 -25.31
C ARG A 2 -31.68 -29.56 -25.07
N HIS A 3 -31.55 -28.28 -25.36
CA HIS A 3 -30.36 -27.52 -24.99
C HIS A 3 -30.32 -27.38 -23.47
N HIS A 4 -29.42 -28.11 -22.83
CA HIS A 4 -29.07 -27.95 -21.43
C HIS A 4 -28.16 -26.72 -21.33
N SER A 5 -28.74 -25.56 -21.05
CA SER A 5 -27.96 -24.37 -20.69
C SER A 5 -27.39 -24.57 -19.30
N THR A 6 -26.11 -24.86 -19.19
CA THR A 6 -25.36 -24.80 -17.93
C THR A 6 -25.45 -23.38 -17.36
N PRO A 7 -25.72 -23.21 -16.04
CA PRO A 7 -25.63 -21.90 -15.40
C PRO A 7 -24.17 -21.42 -15.45
N ASN A 8 -23.97 -20.20 -15.93
CA ASN A 8 -22.66 -19.54 -15.95
C ASN A 8 -22.23 -19.22 -14.50
N THR A 9 -21.20 -19.91 -14.01
CA THR A 9 -20.61 -19.74 -12.67
C THR A 9 -19.67 -18.54 -12.53
N ASP A 10 -19.65 -17.62 -13.49
CA ASP A 10 -18.69 -16.50 -13.49
C ASP A 10 -19.17 -15.23 -12.76
N ASN A 11 -20.26 -15.31 -11.97
CA ASN A 11 -20.87 -14.13 -11.36
C ASN A 11 -20.78 -14.06 -9.83
N GLN A 12 -19.71 -14.60 -9.24
CA GLN A 12 -19.34 -14.27 -7.86
C GLN A 12 -17.92 -13.67 -7.78
N THR A 13 -17.88 -12.39 -7.39
CA THR A 13 -16.74 -11.68 -6.80
C THR A 13 -15.74 -11.00 -7.75
N ARG A 14 -16.21 -10.19 -8.70
CA ARG A 14 -15.49 -8.94 -8.99
C ARG A 14 -16.00 -7.89 -8.02
N SER A 15 -15.51 -7.94 -6.77
CA SER A 15 -15.56 -6.76 -5.91
C SER A 15 -14.90 -5.64 -6.71
N SER A 16 -15.68 -4.67 -7.17
CA SER A 16 -15.10 -3.45 -7.71
C SER A 16 -14.38 -2.80 -6.53
N TYR A 17 -13.05 -2.92 -6.49
CA TYR A 17 -12.19 -2.20 -5.53
C TYR A 17 -12.22 -0.70 -5.85
N ASN A 18 -13.41 -0.10 -5.78
CA ASN A 18 -13.63 1.32 -5.89
C ASN A 18 -13.48 1.89 -4.48
N MET A 19 -12.24 2.23 -4.12
CA MET A 19 -11.98 3.01 -2.91
C MET A 19 -12.70 4.37 -3.05
N ARG A 20 -13.74 4.56 -2.23
CA ARG A 20 -14.50 5.81 -2.14
C ARG A 20 -14.25 6.44 -0.77
N LEU A 21 -14.56 7.73 -0.62
CA LEU A 21 -14.54 8.37 0.69
C LEU A 21 -15.48 7.63 1.65
N GLY A 22 -15.00 7.39 2.88
CA GLY A 22 -15.71 6.61 3.89
C GLY A 22 -15.65 5.09 3.71
N ALA A 23 -15.05 4.58 2.63
CA ALA A 23 -14.82 3.15 2.48
C ALA A 23 -13.74 2.67 3.46
N THR A 24 -14.02 1.54 4.12
CA THR A 24 -13.06 0.85 4.97
C THR A 24 -11.99 0.20 4.10
N ILE A 25 -10.72 0.54 4.35
CA ILE A 25 -9.58 -0.09 3.66
C ILE A 25 -9.49 -1.58 4.01
N PRO A 26 -9.05 -2.47 3.10
CA PRO A 26 -8.86 -3.87 3.45
C PRO A 26 -7.82 -4.05 4.57
N ASN A 27 -8.08 -4.96 5.51
CA ASN A 27 -7.09 -5.34 6.53
C ASN A 27 -6.10 -6.36 5.93
N PHE A 28 -5.13 -5.85 5.17
CA PHE A 28 -4.15 -6.68 4.47
C PHE A 28 -2.98 -7.09 5.36
N THR A 29 -2.25 -8.11 4.91
CA THR A 29 -0.93 -8.48 5.45
C THR A 29 0.11 -8.27 4.36
N ALA A 30 1.24 -7.65 4.69
CA ALA A 30 2.29 -7.34 3.72
C ALA A 30 3.69 -7.48 4.35
N GLU A 31 4.66 -7.91 3.55
CA GLU A 31 6.08 -7.82 3.90
C GLU A 31 6.56 -6.39 3.61
N THR A 32 7.28 -5.77 4.54
CA THR A 32 7.79 -4.40 4.40
C THR A 32 9.27 -4.32 4.74
N THR A 33 9.92 -3.19 4.45
CA THR A 33 11.32 -2.96 4.81
C THR A 33 11.56 -2.96 6.32
N GLN A 34 10.50 -2.85 7.13
CA GLN A 34 10.53 -2.90 8.60
C GLN A 34 9.91 -4.18 9.17
N GLY A 35 9.76 -5.22 8.34
CA GLY A 35 9.17 -6.51 8.71
C GLY A 35 7.71 -6.66 8.27
N ARG A 36 7.16 -7.84 8.54
CA ARG A 36 5.78 -8.20 8.17
C ARG A 36 4.77 -7.42 9.03
N ILE A 37 3.74 -6.87 8.39
CA ILE A 37 2.64 -6.18 9.07
C ILE A 37 1.29 -6.83 8.77
N LYS A 38 0.38 -6.77 9.74
CA LYS A 38 -1.07 -6.80 9.50
C LYS A 38 -1.58 -5.38 9.69
N PHE A 39 -2.23 -4.82 8.66
CA PHE A 39 -2.37 -3.37 8.50
C PHE A 39 -3.03 -2.70 9.71
N TYR A 40 -4.13 -3.24 10.24
CA TYR A 40 -4.81 -2.64 11.39
C TYR A 40 -4.05 -2.80 12.71
N ASP A 41 -3.33 -3.91 12.88
CA ASP A 41 -2.50 -4.12 14.06
C ASP A 41 -1.31 -3.13 14.05
N TRP A 42 -0.73 -2.90 12.87
CA TRP A 42 0.31 -1.87 12.67
C TRP A 42 -0.23 -0.45 12.81
N LEU A 43 -1.45 -0.18 12.34
CA LEU A 43 -2.07 1.15 12.40
C LEU A 43 -2.37 1.57 13.85
N GLY A 44 -2.99 0.69 14.64
CA GLY A 44 -3.52 1.03 15.96
C GLY A 44 -4.51 2.19 15.88
N ASP A 45 -4.47 3.09 16.86
CA ASP A 45 -5.34 4.29 16.91
C ASP A 45 -4.78 5.50 16.12
N SER A 46 -3.72 5.30 15.33
CA SER A 46 -3.10 6.36 14.54
C SER A 46 -3.84 6.60 13.22
N TRP A 47 -3.71 7.80 12.67
CA TRP A 47 -4.03 8.05 11.27
C TRP A 47 -2.97 7.43 10.36
N ALA A 48 -3.32 7.12 9.12
CA ALA A 48 -2.36 6.67 8.11
C ALA A 48 -2.42 7.49 6.84
N VAL A 49 -1.23 7.73 6.27
CA VAL A 49 -1.05 8.11 4.86
C VAL A 49 -0.39 6.93 4.16
N LEU A 50 -1.12 6.33 3.22
CA LEU A 50 -0.61 5.31 2.32
C LEU A 50 -0.30 5.97 0.98
N PHE A 51 0.96 6.02 0.60
CA PHE A 51 1.44 6.63 -0.63
C PHE A 51 1.94 5.56 -1.59
N SER A 52 1.53 5.62 -2.85
CA SER A 52 2.03 4.73 -3.88
C SER A 52 2.99 5.44 -4.81
N HIS A 53 4.12 4.80 -5.13
CA HIS A 53 5.04 5.24 -6.17
C HIS A 53 5.12 4.21 -7.31
N PRO A 54 5.30 4.63 -8.58
CA PRO A 54 5.33 3.69 -9.71
C PRO A 54 6.47 2.66 -9.66
N ALA A 55 7.69 3.08 -9.30
CA ALA A 55 8.86 2.21 -9.25
C ALA A 55 10.01 2.80 -8.42
N ASP A 56 10.77 1.93 -7.76
CA ASP A 56 12.03 2.26 -7.10
C ASP A 56 13.07 2.83 -8.09
N PHE A 57 14.07 3.57 -7.58
CA PHE A 57 15.16 4.16 -8.37
C PHE A 57 14.71 5.11 -9.50
N THR A 58 13.51 5.68 -9.40
CA THR A 58 13.05 6.73 -10.31
C THR A 58 13.23 8.12 -9.69
N PRO A 59 13.61 9.14 -10.49
CA PRO A 59 14.10 10.42 -9.94
C PRO A 59 13.02 11.18 -9.17
N VAL A 60 11.77 11.21 -9.64
CA VAL A 60 10.68 11.89 -8.96
C VAL A 60 10.27 11.16 -7.67
N CYS A 61 10.17 9.83 -7.70
CA CYS A 61 9.81 9.07 -6.51
C CYS A 61 10.87 9.21 -5.42
N THR A 62 12.15 9.32 -5.81
CA THR A 62 13.26 9.53 -4.87
C THR A 62 13.13 10.88 -4.16
N THR A 63 12.81 11.96 -4.89
CA THR A 63 12.63 13.27 -4.26
C THR A 63 11.37 13.34 -3.40
N GLU A 64 10.28 12.70 -3.82
CA GLU A 64 9.02 12.64 -3.06
C GLU A 64 9.18 11.86 -1.75
N LEU A 65 9.73 10.64 -1.81
CA LEU A 65 9.96 9.83 -0.61
C LEU A 65 11.03 10.46 0.30
N GLY A 66 12.09 11.04 -0.25
CA GLY A 66 13.09 11.79 0.52
C GLY A 66 12.47 12.97 1.27
N ARG A 67 11.52 13.68 0.65
CA ARG A 67 10.80 14.78 1.32
C ARG A 67 9.92 14.26 2.46
N ILE A 68 9.22 13.14 2.26
CA ILE A 68 8.43 12.47 3.29
C ILE A 68 9.33 12.05 4.46
N ALA A 69 10.48 11.44 4.19
CA ALA A 69 11.43 10.97 5.20
C ALA A 69 11.93 12.11 6.09
N VAL A 70 12.33 13.25 5.50
CA VAL A 70 12.75 14.44 6.26
C VAL A 70 11.62 14.99 7.15
N HIS A 71 10.36 14.82 6.76
CA HIS A 71 9.18 15.33 7.48
C HIS A 71 8.49 14.27 8.35
N ASP A 72 9.04 13.07 8.48
CA ASP A 72 8.44 11.98 9.27
C ASP A 72 8.11 12.42 10.71
N HIS A 73 8.97 13.24 11.31
CA HIS A 73 8.73 13.82 12.63
C HIS A 73 7.46 14.70 12.70
N GLU A 74 7.11 15.41 11.63
CA GLU A 74 5.89 16.22 11.57
C GLU A 74 4.63 15.35 11.46
N PHE A 75 4.69 14.24 10.74
CA PHE A 75 3.60 13.25 10.71
C PHE A 75 3.40 12.61 12.09
N LYS A 76 4.50 12.19 12.74
CA LYS A 76 4.48 11.62 14.09
C LYS A 76 3.87 12.58 15.12
N LYS A 77 4.23 13.87 15.09
CA LYS A 77 3.62 14.90 15.96
C LYS A 77 2.09 14.99 15.83
N ARG A 78 1.54 14.60 14.68
CA ARG A 78 0.09 14.63 14.38
C ARG A 78 -0.59 13.28 14.59
N GLY A 79 0.12 12.28 15.11
CA GLY A 79 -0.40 10.93 15.27
C GLY A 79 -0.64 10.21 13.94
N VAL A 80 0.14 10.56 12.91
CA VAL A 80 0.06 9.97 11.56
C VAL A 80 1.23 9.01 11.33
N LYS A 81 0.92 7.80 10.86
CA LYS A 81 1.89 6.83 10.34
C LYS A 81 1.93 6.91 8.81
N VAL A 82 3.13 6.89 8.24
CA VAL A 82 3.30 6.92 6.78
C VAL A 82 3.81 5.56 6.30
N ILE A 83 3.26 5.07 5.19
CA ILE A 83 3.70 3.86 4.52
C ILE A 83 3.73 4.08 3.00
N ALA A 84 4.84 3.71 2.37
CA ALA A 84 5.01 3.78 0.92
C ALA A 84 4.84 2.38 0.29
N HIS A 85 4.34 2.33 -0.94
CA HIS A 85 4.09 1.10 -1.68
C HIS A 85 4.42 1.25 -3.17
N SER A 86 5.19 0.32 -3.72
CA SER A 86 5.23 0.04 -5.16
C SER A 86 5.09 -1.46 -5.41
N CYS A 87 5.06 -1.85 -6.69
CA CYS A 87 5.01 -3.26 -7.09
C CYS A 87 6.40 -3.91 -7.20
N ASP A 88 7.47 -3.24 -6.76
CA ASP A 88 8.82 -3.80 -6.79
C ASP A 88 9.04 -4.87 -5.71
N LYS A 89 10.16 -5.57 -5.79
CA LYS A 89 10.51 -6.60 -4.81
C LYS A 89 11.01 -5.95 -3.52
N LEU A 90 10.74 -6.57 -2.37
CA LEU A 90 11.18 -6.08 -1.06
C LEU A 90 12.68 -5.75 -0.98
N ARG A 91 13.54 -6.56 -1.61
CA ARG A 91 14.98 -6.29 -1.65
C ARG A 91 15.31 -4.99 -2.37
N SER A 92 14.60 -4.67 -3.46
CA SER A 92 14.74 -3.41 -4.19
C SER A 92 14.44 -2.23 -3.28
N HIS A 93 13.36 -2.31 -2.49
CA HIS A 93 13.03 -1.25 -1.54
C HIS A 93 14.12 -1.05 -0.49
N THR A 94 14.65 -2.14 0.08
CA THR A 94 15.72 -2.07 1.09
C THR A 94 16.97 -1.44 0.50
N ASP A 95 17.38 -1.87 -0.69
CA ASP A 95 18.55 -1.33 -1.37
C ASP A 95 18.35 0.16 -1.70
N TRP A 96 17.18 0.53 -2.23
CA TRP A 96 16.85 1.90 -2.62
C TRP A 96 16.78 2.87 -1.42
N VAL A 97 16.11 2.46 -0.34
CA VAL A 97 16.04 3.28 0.88
C VAL A 97 17.43 3.54 1.44
N ASN A 98 18.30 2.51 1.47
CA ASN A 98 19.64 2.68 2.07
C ASN A 98 20.59 3.56 1.25
N VAL A 99 20.34 3.75 -0.05
CA VAL A 99 21.28 4.46 -0.96
C VAL A 99 20.73 5.75 -1.53
N SER A 100 19.43 6.04 -1.37
CA SER A 100 18.78 7.14 -2.09
C SER A 100 17.74 7.94 -1.29
N ILE A 101 17.31 7.48 -0.12
CA ILE A 101 16.27 8.12 0.72
C ILE A 101 16.86 8.43 2.09
#